data_AF-A0A932LEI5-F1
#
_entry.id   AF-A0A932LEI5-F1
#
_cell.length_a   1.000
_cell.length_b   1.000
_cell.length_c   1.000
_cell.angle_alpha   90.00
_cell.angle_beta   90.00
_cell.angle_gamma   90.00
#
_symmetry.space_group_name_H-M   'P 1'
#
loop_
_entity.id
_entity.type
_entity.pdbx_description
1 polymer ?
#
loop_
_entity_poly.entity_id
_entity_poly.type
_entity_poly.pdbx_seq_one_letter_code
_entity_poly.pdbx_strand_id
1 'polypeptide(L)'
;RINRTFLSTEGRRESRGGSAIFSIYRYKVAQRPVELQLWEQFAKRVDRLIEAKWETNHLIGDFYRDDETAIFRHCSATRLEEWIKPGSVDYVYTDPPYGGHIAYLDLSTMWTAWLGFTISADDRADEIIEGGELRKSAEDYNQLMRSALAQISNSLKTGGWASIVFAHRDTTYWEILTEAARSAGLEYVNTAVQPVGVVWSMHKKKNPLRVLSGELVLNFRKLASVPRRRSRPNLRRDAGDYVRECCEKAIVSAVGASTEDLHHIVIPKLLEKGLLAEFTQSCPDLPPFLERFFEFDRSSRRWQLRAGETLIGRIPQKEVARYHLLCFLRESQHDRKPLTESEVLQHFDLLREHGVNVGKKTLRGLLRDSSIPIDRQPQGTKASRQALLSFSE
;
A
#
# COMPACT_ATOMS: atom_id res chain seq x y z
N ARG A 1 -12.72 -21.96 -32.30
CA ARG A 1 -13.40 -20.66 -32.05
C ARG A 1 -12.31 -19.68 -31.60
N ILE A 2 -12.07 -18.59 -32.36
CA ILE A 2 -10.98 -17.64 -32.09
C ILE A 2 -11.37 -16.74 -30.90
N ASN A 3 -10.47 -16.63 -29.91
CA ASN A 3 -10.64 -15.68 -28.81
C ASN A 3 -10.34 -14.25 -29.31
N ARG A 4 -11.39 -13.50 -29.62
CA ARG A 4 -11.30 -12.13 -30.15
C ARG A 4 -10.92 -11.07 -29.10
N THR A 5 -10.82 -11.42 -27.82
CA THR A 5 -10.53 -10.45 -26.75
C THR A 5 -9.11 -10.58 -26.19
N PHE A 6 -8.36 -11.62 -26.56
CA PHE A 6 -7.02 -11.87 -26.04
C PHE A 6 -5.98 -10.92 -26.67
N LEU A 7 -5.15 -10.33 -25.80
CA LEU A 7 -4.01 -9.47 -26.17
C LEU A 7 -2.70 -10.14 -25.76
N SER A 8 -1.80 -10.39 -26.69
CA SER A 8 -0.42 -10.71 -26.34
C SER A 8 0.23 -9.51 -25.64
N THR A 9 1.01 -9.77 -24.60
CA THR A 9 1.79 -8.71 -23.93
C THR A 9 3.14 -8.61 -24.62
N GLU A 10 3.51 -7.41 -25.07
CA GLU A 10 4.80 -7.15 -25.69
C GLU A 10 5.95 -7.59 -24.76
N GLY A 11 6.93 -8.34 -25.27
CA GLY A 11 8.01 -8.94 -24.48
C GLY A 11 7.67 -10.25 -23.75
N ARG A 12 6.48 -10.84 -23.97
CA ARG A 12 6.11 -12.18 -23.50
C ARG A 12 5.80 -13.11 -24.68
N ARG A 13 5.86 -14.43 -24.45
CA ARG A 13 5.36 -15.43 -25.42
C ARG A 13 3.90 -15.09 -25.78
N GLU A 14 3.48 -15.33 -27.03
CA GLU A 14 2.11 -14.99 -27.47
C GLU A 14 1.01 -15.62 -26.59
N SER A 15 1.26 -16.80 -26.02
CA SER A 15 0.36 -17.47 -25.06
C SER A 15 0.32 -16.84 -23.65
N ARG A 16 1.17 -15.85 -23.35
CA ARG A 16 1.34 -15.19 -22.05
C ARG A 16 0.79 -13.76 -22.06
N GLY A 17 -0.35 -13.59 -22.74
CA GLY A 17 -1.18 -12.39 -22.79
C GLY A 17 -2.35 -12.41 -21.80
N GLY A 18 -3.29 -11.48 -21.97
CA GLY A 18 -4.49 -11.38 -21.14
C GLY A 18 -5.76 -11.30 -21.99
N SER A 19 -6.77 -12.10 -21.65
CA SER A 19 -8.16 -11.96 -22.14
C SER A 19 -9.11 -11.54 -21.01
N ALA A 20 -8.55 -11.09 -19.87
CA ALA A 20 -9.35 -10.70 -18.73
C ALA A 20 -10.28 -9.56 -19.16
N ILE A 21 -11.59 -9.82 -19.11
CA ILE A 21 -12.63 -8.84 -19.45
C ILE A 21 -12.52 -7.57 -18.59
N PHE A 22 -11.88 -7.66 -17.42
CA PHE A 22 -11.61 -6.57 -16.49
C PHE A 22 -10.23 -5.93 -16.66
N SER A 23 -9.42 -6.38 -17.62
CA SER A 23 -8.14 -5.74 -17.93
C SER A 23 -8.30 -4.42 -18.70
N ILE A 24 -9.53 -4.02 -19.02
CA ILE A 24 -9.93 -2.80 -19.75
C ILE A 24 -11.38 -2.46 -19.37
N TYR A 25 -11.72 -1.15 -19.26
CA TYR A 25 -13.05 -0.65 -18.84
C TYR A 25 -14.16 -0.83 -19.90
N ARG A 26 -14.00 -1.74 -20.84
CA ARG A 26 -14.94 -1.94 -21.95
C ARG A 26 -14.74 -3.30 -22.58
N TYR A 27 -15.83 -3.83 -23.14
CA TYR A 27 -15.75 -4.88 -24.14
C TYR A 27 -14.90 -4.38 -25.32
N LYS A 28 -13.85 -5.12 -25.66
CA LYS A 28 -12.93 -4.77 -26.75
C LYS A 28 -12.63 -6.01 -27.58
N VAL A 29 -12.58 -5.79 -28.88
CA VAL A 29 -12.04 -6.74 -29.85
C VAL A 29 -10.56 -6.39 -30.07
N ALA A 30 -9.67 -7.37 -29.92
CA ALA A 30 -8.25 -7.21 -30.20
C ALA A 30 -8.05 -6.86 -31.68
N GLN A 31 -7.19 -5.87 -31.97
CA GLN A 31 -6.87 -5.48 -33.34
C GLN A 31 -6.16 -6.61 -34.10
N ARG A 32 -5.39 -7.43 -33.39
CA ARG A 32 -4.74 -8.65 -33.89
C ARG A 32 -5.11 -9.79 -32.93
N PRO A 33 -6.20 -10.53 -33.19
CA PRO A 33 -6.60 -11.63 -32.33
C PRO A 33 -5.59 -12.79 -32.46
N VAL A 34 -5.25 -13.42 -31.34
CA VAL A 34 -4.41 -14.61 -31.30
C VAL A 34 -5.32 -15.82 -31.05
N GLU A 35 -5.22 -16.84 -31.89
CA GLU A 35 -5.86 -18.12 -31.61
C GLU A 35 -5.02 -18.89 -30.59
N LEU A 36 -5.65 -19.24 -29.47
CA LEU A 36 -5.03 -20.08 -28.45
C LEU A 36 -5.47 -21.51 -28.65
N GLN A 37 -4.51 -22.44 -28.69
CA GLN A 37 -4.80 -23.87 -28.63
C GLN A 37 -5.38 -24.20 -27.24
N LEU A 38 -6.71 -24.31 -27.16
CA LEU A 38 -7.45 -24.48 -25.90
C LEU A 38 -6.94 -25.68 -25.10
N TRP A 39 -6.70 -26.80 -25.79
CA TRP A 39 -6.21 -28.02 -25.14
C TRP A 39 -4.84 -27.83 -24.51
N GLU A 40 -3.90 -27.16 -25.19
CA GLU A 40 -2.59 -26.86 -24.60
C GLU A 40 -2.69 -25.91 -23.40
N GLN A 41 -3.59 -24.91 -23.46
CA GLN A 41 -3.77 -24.00 -22.33
C GLN A 41 -4.37 -24.73 -21.14
N PHE A 42 -5.33 -25.62 -21.37
CA PHE A 42 -5.92 -26.46 -20.35
C PHE A 42 -4.87 -27.42 -19.76
N ALA A 43 -4.13 -28.15 -20.58
CA ALA A 43 -3.05 -29.04 -20.14
C ALA A 43 -2.03 -28.30 -19.28
N LYS A 44 -1.55 -27.12 -19.70
CA LYS A 44 -0.65 -26.27 -18.89
C LYS A 44 -1.23 -25.85 -17.55
N ARG A 45 -2.56 -25.72 -17.42
CA ARG A 45 -3.23 -25.42 -16.14
C ARG A 45 -3.30 -26.67 -15.26
N VAL A 46 -3.55 -27.82 -15.86
CA VAL A 46 -3.51 -29.13 -15.17
C VAL A 46 -2.09 -29.41 -14.66
N ASP A 47 -1.05 -29.20 -15.47
CA ASP A 47 0.34 -29.40 -15.05
C ASP A 47 0.69 -28.53 -13.84
N ARG A 48 0.31 -27.25 -13.86
CA ARG A 48 0.49 -26.34 -12.71
C ARG A 48 -0.29 -26.78 -11.48
N LEU A 49 -1.48 -27.34 -11.65
CA LEU A 49 -2.26 -27.87 -10.54
C LEU A 49 -1.59 -29.12 -9.95
N ILE A 50 -1.02 -29.97 -10.79
CA ILE A 50 -0.23 -31.13 -10.37
C ILE A 50 0.99 -30.63 -9.59
N GLU A 51 1.81 -29.74 -10.16
CA GLU A 51 2.96 -29.13 -9.49
C GLU A 51 2.59 -28.54 -8.13
N ALA A 52 1.51 -27.75 -8.07
CA ALA A 52 1.02 -27.18 -6.81
C ALA A 52 0.62 -28.26 -5.81
N LYS A 53 -0.08 -29.32 -6.24
CA LYS A 53 -0.45 -30.45 -5.36
C LYS A 53 0.79 -31.19 -4.83
N TRP A 54 1.80 -31.40 -5.67
CA TRP A 54 3.05 -32.02 -5.25
C TRP A 54 3.75 -31.16 -4.19
N GLU A 55 3.89 -29.86 -4.44
CA GLU A 55 4.48 -28.91 -3.49
C GLU A 55 3.70 -28.87 -2.17
N THR A 56 2.37 -28.70 -2.22
CA THR A 56 1.55 -28.63 -1.00
C THR A 56 1.56 -29.95 -0.23
N ASN A 57 1.45 -31.09 -0.89
CA ASN A 57 1.48 -32.39 -0.21
C ASN A 57 2.85 -32.67 0.40
N HIS A 58 3.93 -32.21 -0.24
CA HIS A 58 5.27 -32.33 0.32
C HIS A 58 5.46 -31.44 1.56
N LEU A 59 4.97 -30.20 1.52
CA LEU A 59 5.08 -29.25 2.63
C LEU A 59 4.20 -29.62 3.83
N ILE A 60 2.97 -30.09 3.56
CA ILE A 60 2.00 -30.44 4.60
C ILE A 60 2.28 -31.84 5.15
N GLY A 61 2.74 -32.77 4.31
CA GLY A 61 2.97 -34.17 4.68
C GLY A 61 1.73 -34.81 5.31
N ASP A 62 1.93 -35.56 6.39
CA ASP A 62 0.88 -36.30 7.11
C ASP A 62 0.11 -35.42 8.12
N PHE A 63 0.36 -34.11 8.13
CA PHE A 63 -0.33 -33.19 9.04
C PHE A 63 -1.82 -33.04 8.70
N TYR A 64 -2.18 -33.18 7.43
CA TYR A 64 -3.56 -33.05 6.98
C TYR A 64 -4.37 -34.31 7.28
N ARG A 65 -5.47 -34.12 8.02
CA ARG A 65 -6.52 -35.09 8.27
C ARG A 65 -7.84 -34.42 7.91
N ASP A 66 -8.63 -35.08 7.05
CA ASP A 66 -9.96 -34.60 6.64
C ASP A 66 -10.79 -34.26 7.89
N ASP A 67 -11.48 -33.11 7.85
CA ASP A 67 -12.33 -32.57 8.92
C ASP A 67 -11.64 -32.26 10.27
N GLU A 68 -10.33 -32.54 10.41
CA GLU A 68 -9.55 -32.22 11.62
C GLU A 68 -8.59 -31.05 11.40
N THR A 69 -7.93 -31.00 10.23
CA THR A 69 -6.85 -30.03 9.99
C THR A 69 -7.34 -28.76 9.31
N ALA A 70 -8.38 -28.83 8.47
CA ALA A 70 -8.96 -27.68 7.81
C ALA A 70 -10.48 -27.81 7.74
N ILE A 71 -11.19 -26.76 8.16
CA ILE A 71 -12.65 -26.71 8.14
C ILE A 71 -13.06 -25.52 7.29
N PHE A 72 -13.77 -25.80 6.20
CA PHE A 72 -14.35 -24.76 5.33
C PHE A 72 -15.82 -24.57 5.67
N ARG A 73 -16.23 -23.31 5.87
CA ARG A 73 -17.62 -22.95 6.19
C ARG A 73 -18.03 -21.72 5.41
N HIS A 74 -19.27 -21.72 4.94
CA HIS A 74 -19.96 -20.53 4.45
C HIS A 74 -20.71 -19.92 5.63
N CYS A 75 -20.22 -18.81 6.15
CA CYS A 75 -20.83 -18.10 7.28
C CYS A 75 -20.42 -16.63 7.25
N SER A 76 -21.25 -15.78 7.87
CA SER A 76 -20.89 -14.37 8.08
C SER A 76 -19.91 -14.22 9.24
N ALA A 77 -18.94 -13.33 9.08
CA ALA A 77 -18.05 -12.92 10.17
C ALA A 77 -18.80 -12.19 11.31
N THR A 78 -20.01 -11.68 11.06
CA THR A 78 -20.87 -11.09 12.11
C THR A 78 -21.53 -12.14 13.00
N ARG A 79 -21.43 -13.43 12.64
CA ARG A 79 -22.11 -14.57 13.30
C ARG A 79 -21.17 -15.77 13.52
N LEU A 80 -19.89 -15.52 13.83
CA LEU A 80 -18.90 -16.60 14.03
C LEU A 80 -19.24 -17.51 15.21
N GLU A 81 -19.96 -17.04 16.22
CA GLU A 81 -20.37 -17.80 17.39
C GLU A 81 -21.26 -19.01 17.06
N GLU A 82 -21.94 -19.01 15.91
CA GLU A 82 -22.72 -20.15 15.43
C GLU A 82 -21.83 -21.38 15.18
N TRP A 83 -20.53 -21.17 14.91
CA TRP A 83 -19.61 -22.21 14.45
C TRP A 83 -18.35 -22.31 15.31
N ILE A 84 -17.94 -21.23 15.97
CA ILE A 84 -16.68 -21.13 16.69
C ILE A 84 -16.94 -20.86 18.16
N LYS A 85 -16.42 -21.73 19.03
CA LYS A 85 -16.53 -21.57 20.48
C LYS A 85 -15.77 -20.30 20.93
N PRO A 86 -16.30 -19.52 21.88
CA PRO A 86 -15.55 -18.41 22.47
C PRO A 86 -14.21 -18.87 23.05
N GLY A 87 -13.15 -18.08 22.87
CA GLY A 87 -11.84 -18.39 23.42
C GLY A 87 -11.20 -19.68 22.92
N SER A 88 -11.54 -20.13 21.71
CA SER A 88 -11.01 -21.38 21.14
C SER A 88 -9.92 -21.16 20.09
N VAL A 89 -9.82 -19.96 19.52
CA VAL A 89 -8.91 -19.64 18.42
C VAL A 89 -7.62 -19.00 18.94
N ASP A 90 -6.46 -19.48 18.48
CA ASP A 90 -5.15 -18.90 18.85
C ASP A 90 -4.78 -17.68 18.01
N TYR A 91 -5.19 -17.67 16.74
CA TYR A 91 -4.81 -16.67 15.76
C TYR A 91 -5.91 -16.46 14.71
N VAL A 92 -6.16 -15.20 14.34
CA VAL A 92 -7.04 -14.84 13.21
C VAL A 92 -6.24 -14.02 12.20
N TYR A 93 -6.34 -14.38 10.92
CA TYR A 93 -5.88 -13.57 9.80
C TYR A 93 -7.08 -13.22 8.93
N THR A 94 -7.28 -11.96 8.60
CA THR A 94 -8.41 -11.56 7.75
C THR A 94 -8.10 -10.33 6.90
N ASP A 95 -8.78 -10.25 5.76
CA ASP A 95 -8.72 -9.14 4.81
C ASP A 95 -10.15 -8.67 4.53
N PRO A 96 -10.72 -7.81 5.40
CA PRO A 96 -12.10 -7.35 5.26
C PRO A 96 -12.26 -6.38 4.09
N PRO A 97 -13.47 -6.26 3.52
CA PRO A 97 -13.76 -5.25 2.50
C PRO A 97 -13.47 -3.82 2.97
N TYR A 98 -13.06 -2.95 2.04
CA TYR A 98 -12.63 -1.57 2.33
C TYR A 98 -13.72 -0.51 2.06
N GLY A 99 -14.96 -0.75 2.46
CA GLY A 99 -16.07 0.19 2.24
C GLY A 99 -16.67 0.14 0.82
N GLY A 100 -17.07 1.29 0.27
CA GLY A 100 -17.91 1.39 -0.94
C GLY A 100 -17.28 1.09 -2.30
N HIS A 101 -16.15 0.40 -2.34
CA HIS A 101 -15.39 0.26 -3.60
C HIS A 101 -15.81 -0.93 -4.47
N ILE A 102 -16.28 -2.02 -3.86
CA ILE A 102 -16.56 -3.28 -4.56
C ILE A 102 -17.72 -4.02 -3.86
N ALA A 103 -18.77 -4.36 -4.62
CA ALA A 103 -19.82 -5.28 -4.17
C ALA A 103 -19.39 -6.73 -4.45
N TYR A 104 -18.96 -7.45 -3.42
CA TYR A 104 -18.29 -8.74 -3.56
C TYR A 104 -19.27 -9.87 -3.87
N LEU A 105 -20.46 -9.84 -3.24
CA LEU A 105 -21.51 -10.82 -3.52
C LEU A 105 -21.95 -10.75 -4.99
N ASP A 106 -22.12 -9.54 -5.54
CA ASP A 106 -22.45 -9.34 -6.95
C ASP A 106 -21.40 -9.95 -7.88
N LEU A 107 -20.11 -9.69 -7.60
CA LEU A 107 -18.99 -10.27 -8.35
C LEU A 107 -18.89 -11.80 -8.21
N SER A 108 -19.35 -12.34 -7.08
CA SER A 108 -19.34 -13.78 -6.81
C SER A 108 -20.47 -14.54 -7.51
N THR A 109 -21.52 -13.86 -8.00
CA THR A 109 -22.76 -14.47 -8.53
C THR A 109 -22.52 -15.66 -9.46
N MET A 110 -21.63 -15.52 -10.44
CA MET A 110 -21.33 -16.60 -11.40
C MET A 110 -20.69 -17.82 -10.71
N TRP A 111 -19.76 -17.58 -9.78
CA TRP A 111 -19.07 -18.63 -9.04
C TRP A 111 -19.99 -19.34 -8.06
N THR A 112 -20.82 -18.57 -7.35
CA THR A 112 -21.87 -19.07 -6.47
C THR A 112 -22.82 -19.99 -7.25
N ALA A 113 -23.32 -19.56 -8.41
CA ALA A 113 -24.19 -20.37 -9.26
C ALA A 113 -23.48 -21.64 -9.78
N TRP A 114 -22.21 -21.52 -10.19
CA TRP A 114 -21.42 -22.65 -10.66
C TRP A 114 -21.20 -23.72 -9.58
N LEU A 115 -20.97 -23.29 -8.33
CA LEU A 115 -20.72 -24.17 -7.20
C LEU A 115 -22.01 -24.68 -6.53
N GLY A 116 -23.18 -24.28 -7.04
CA GLY A 116 -24.47 -24.68 -6.48
C GLY A 116 -24.79 -24.04 -5.13
N PHE A 117 -24.13 -22.93 -4.78
CA PHE A 117 -24.46 -22.15 -3.59
C PHE A 117 -25.66 -21.24 -3.86
N THR A 118 -26.37 -20.88 -2.79
CA THR A 118 -27.45 -19.90 -2.83
C THR A 118 -27.11 -18.75 -1.88
N ILE A 119 -27.11 -17.52 -2.38
CA ILE A 119 -26.97 -16.32 -1.54
C ILE A 119 -28.35 -15.98 -0.97
N SER A 120 -28.47 -16.05 0.35
CA SER A 120 -29.69 -15.73 1.09
C SER A 120 -29.90 -14.21 1.24
N ALA A 121 -31.04 -13.81 1.79
CA ALA A 121 -31.27 -12.41 2.16
C ALA A 121 -30.35 -11.98 3.31
N ASP A 122 -30.07 -12.89 4.25
CA ASP A 122 -29.19 -12.63 5.38
C ASP A 122 -27.74 -12.42 4.93
N ASP A 123 -27.26 -13.20 3.95
CA ASP A 123 -25.92 -13.00 3.38
C ASP A 123 -25.76 -11.59 2.80
N ARG A 124 -26.79 -11.10 2.09
CA ARG A 124 -26.81 -9.73 1.56
C ARG A 124 -26.88 -8.68 2.68
N ALA A 125 -27.65 -8.94 3.74
CA ALA A 125 -27.75 -8.07 4.90
C ALA A 125 -26.43 -7.99 5.68
N ASP A 126 -25.69 -9.08 5.75
CA ASP A 126 -24.42 -9.21 6.47
C ASP A 126 -23.20 -8.75 5.66
N GLU A 127 -23.32 -8.53 4.34
CA GLU A 127 -22.19 -8.09 3.50
C GLU A 127 -21.58 -6.76 3.97
N ILE A 128 -20.32 -6.77 4.40
CA ILE A 128 -19.66 -5.59 4.99
C ILE A 128 -19.16 -4.64 3.89
N ILE A 129 -20.05 -3.92 3.22
CA ILE A 129 -19.74 -2.95 2.16
C ILE A 129 -20.59 -1.68 2.31
N GLU A 130 -20.23 -0.63 1.58
CA GLU A 130 -21.15 0.50 1.32
C GLU A 130 -21.71 0.40 -0.10
N GLY A 131 -22.96 0.85 -0.28
CA GLY A 131 -23.69 0.70 -1.53
C GLY A 131 -24.21 -0.72 -1.73
N GLY A 132 -23.85 -1.34 -2.86
CA GLY A 132 -24.38 -2.65 -3.27
C GLY A 132 -25.89 -2.66 -3.54
N GLU A 133 -26.46 -3.85 -3.65
CA GLU A 133 -27.89 -4.08 -3.91
C GLU A 133 -28.79 -3.40 -2.86
N LEU A 134 -28.36 -3.42 -1.59
CA LEU A 134 -29.12 -2.89 -0.46
C LEU A 134 -28.85 -1.41 -0.16
N ARG A 135 -27.99 -0.73 -0.94
CA ARG A 135 -27.63 0.68 -0.76
C ARG A 135 -27.15 1.03 0.66
N LYS A 136 -26.30 0.19 1.23
CA LYS A 136 -25.75 0.35 2.59
C LYS A 136 -25.02 1.68 2.73
N SER A 137 -25.26 2.36 3.85
CA SER A 137 -24.57 3.59 4.21
C SER A 137 -23.20 3.29 4.85
N ALA A 138 -22.38 4.32 4.99
CA ALA A 138 -21.14 4.25 5.77
C ALA A 138 -21.38 3.77 7.21
N GLU A 139 -22.52 4.16 7.81
CA GLU A 139 -22.86 3.73 9.17
C GLU A 139 -23.21 2.24 9.23
N ASP A 140 -23.92 1.71 8.22
CA ASP A 140 -24.20 0.27 8.13
C ASP A 140 -22.90 -0.53 8.02
N TYR A 141 -21.97 -0.09 7.16
CA TYR A 141 -20.64 -0.68 7.05
C TYR A 141 -19.90 -0.66 8.39
N ASN A 142 -19.93 0.47 9.11
CA ASN A 142 -19.25 0.62 10.41
C ASN A 142 -19.84 -0.31 11.46
N GLN A 143 -21.16 -0.47 11.51
CA GLN A 143 -21.84 -1.36 12.44
C GLN A 143 -21.52 -2.82 12.16
N LEU A 144 -21.57 -3.24 10.90
CA LEU A 144 -21.20 -4.60 10.49
C LEU A 144 -19.73 -4.90 10.78
N MET A 145 -18.83 -3.96 10.50
CA MET A 145 -17.40 -4.10 10.82
C MET A 145 -17.15 -4.24 12.32
N ARG A 146 -17.83 -3.42 13.16
CA ARG A 146 -17.77 -3.54 14.62
C ARG A 146 -18.27 -4.90 15.10
N SER A 147 -19.38 -5.38 14.54
CA SER A 147 -19.94 -6.70 14.87
C SER A 147 -18.96 -7.82 14.53
N ALA A 148 -18.39 -7.80 13.31
CA ALA A 148 -17.41 -8.80 12.90
C ALA A 148 -16.14 -8.80 13.77
N LEU A 149 -15.62 -7.63 14.12
CA LEU A 149 -14.45 -7.53 15.02
C LEU A 149 -14.76 -7.99 16.44
N ALA A 150 -15.97 -7.75 16.93
CA ALA A 150 -16.42 -8.27 18.22
C ALA A 150 -16.46 -9.80 18.21
N GLN A 151 -16.98 -10.42 17.14
CA GLN A 151 -16.99 -11.88 17.00
C GLN A 151 -15.58 -12.48 16.87
N ILE A 152 -14.72 -11.84 16.07
CA ILE A 152 -13.30 -12.22 15.96
C ILE A 152 -12.65 -12.18 17.35
N SER A 153 -12.82 -11.09 18.09
CA SER A 153 -12.30 -10.98 19.45
C SER A 153 -12.88 -12.05 20.37
N ASN A 154 -14.19 -12.30 20.33
CA ASN A 154 -14.84 -13.32 21.16
C ASN A 154 -14.26 -14.72 20.91
N SER A 155 -14.03 -15.08 19.63
CA SER A 155 -13.46 -16.37 19.25
C SER A 155 -12.02 -16.58 19.73
N LEU A 156 -11.23 -15.51 19.85
CA LEU A 156 -9.82 -15.56 20.23
C LEU A 156 -9.61 -15.91 21.71
N LYS A 157 -8.58 -16.69 22.01
CA LYS A 157 -8.06 -16.86 23.38
C LYS A 157 -7.51 -15.53 23.91
N THR A 158 -7.58 -15.31 25.22
CA THR A 158 -6.88 -14.17 25.84
C THR A 158 -5.39 -14.25 25.54
N GLY A 159 -4.82 -13.15 25.03
CA GLY A 159 -3.44 -13.08 24.57
C GLY A 159 -3.21 -13.57 23.14
N GLY A 160 -4.24 -14.13 22.47
CA GLY A 160 -4.23 -14.53 21.06
C GLY A 160 -4.15 -13.31 20.13
N TRP A 161 -3.83 -13.58 18.86
CA TRP A 161 -3.49 -12.54 17.88
C TRP A 161 -4.52 -12.43 16.77
N ALA A 162 -4.74 -11.20 16.31
CA ALA A 162 -5.48 -10.93 15.08
C ALA A 162 -4.62 -10.07 14.15
N SER A 163 -4.45 -10.50 12.91
CA SER A 163 -3.84 -9.71 11.84
C SER A 163 -4.91 -9.33 10.83
N ILE A 164 -5.08 -8.03 10.65
CA ILE A 164 -6.09 -7.47 9.75
C ILE A 164 -5.36 -6.74 8.64
N VAL A 165 -5.56 -7.20 7.41
CA VAL A 165 -5.09 -6.52 6.21
C VAL A 165 -6.02 -5.35 5.95
N PHE A 166 -5.46 -4.15 5.83
CA PHE A 166 -6.25 -2.95 5.59
C PHE A 166 -5.51 -1.93 4.75
N ALA A 167 -6.22 -1.32 3.81
CA ALA A 167 -5.73 -0.21 3.02
C ALA A 167 -6.90 0.69 2.60
N HIS A 168 -6.91 1.93 3.09
CA HIS A 168 -7.90 2.92 2.68
C HIS A 168 -7.27 4.31 2.57
N ARG A 169 -7.72 5.13 1.61
CA ARG A 169 -7.21 6.50 1.43
C ARG A 169 -7.73 7.45 2.51
N ASP A 170 -8.99 7.30 2.85
CA ASP A 170 -9.63 8.08 3.91
C ASP A 170 -9.26 7.51 5.29
N THR A 171 -8.60 8.33 6.11
CA THR A 171 -8.12 7.98 7.45
C THR A 171 -9.27 7.76 8.45
N THR A 172 -10.49 8.19 8.13
CA THR A 172 -11.69 7.94 8.93
C THR A 172 -11.93 6.44 9.07
N TYR A 173 -11.74 5.66 8.01
CA TYR A 173 -11.93 4.20 8.05
C TYR A 173 -10.88 3.51 8.92
N TRP A 174 -9.66 4.04 8.97
CA TRP A 174 -8.63 3.54 9.88
C TRP A 174 -8.96 3.81 11.34
N GLU A 175 -9.47 5.01 11.63
CA GLU A 175 -9.94 5.36 12.97
C GLU A 175 -11.11 4.46 13.39
N ILE A 176 -12.09 4.25 12.52
CA ILE A 176 -13.22 3.35 12.76
C ILE A 176 -12.74 1.93 13.04
N LEU A 177 -11.88 1.38 12.19
CA LEU A 177 -11.34 0.02 12.36
C LEU A 177 -10.60 -0.12 13.70
N THR A 178 -9.70 0.82 14.01
CA THR A 178 -8.87 0.74 15.22
C THR A 178 -9.68 0.98 16.48
N GLU A 179 -10.67 1.86 16.46
CA GLU A 179 -11.60 2.06 17.58
C GLU A 179 -12.56 0.89 17.77
N ALA A 180 -13.04 0.27 16.68
CA ALA A 180 -13.85 -0.93 16.73
C ALA A 180 -13.07 -2.11 17.31
N ALA A 181 -11.84 -2.33 16.85
CA ALA A 181 -10.94 -3.35 17.38
C ALA A 181 -10.66 -3.10 18.89
N ARG A 182 -10.33 -1.86 19.26
CA ARG A 182 -10.10 -1.48 20.66
C ARG A 182 -11.32 -1.76 21.52
N SER A 183 -12.50 -1.38 21.06
CA SER A 183 -13.77 -1.60 21.77
C SER A 183 -14.11 -3.08 21.93
N ALA A 184 -13.69 -3.91 20.97
CA ALA A 184 -13.80 -5.36 21.04
C ALA A 184 -12.76 -6.02 21.97
N GLY A 185 -11.81 -5.27 22.55
CA GLY A 185 -10.76 -5.82 23.41
C GLY A 185 -9.47 -6.22 22.68
N LEU A 186 -9.32 -5.82 21.41
CA LEU A 186 -8.13 -6.04 20.61
C LEU A 186 -7.20 -4.81 20.72
N GLU A 187 -6.04 -4.97 21.36
CA GLU A 187 -5.05 -3.91 21.47
C GLU A 187 -4.14 -3.90 20.24
N TYR A 188 -4.00 -2.74 19.59
CA TYR A 188 -3.03 -2.52 18.52
C TYR A 188 -1.59 -2.68 19.02
N VAL A 189 -0.81 -3.51 18.34
CA VAL A 189 0.60 -3.77 18.66
C VAL A 189 1.52 -3.07 17.68
N ASN A 190 1.40 -3.38 16.38
CA ASN A 190 2.21 -2.77 15.33
C ASN A 190 1.51 -2.91 13.96
N THR A 191 2.14 -2.34 12.93
CA THR A 191 1.74 -2.52 11.55
C THR A 191 2.92 -3.05 10.75
N ALA A 192 2.70 -4.09 9.95
CA ALA A 192 3.65 -4.54 8.95
C ALA A 192 3.24 -4.01 7.57
N VAL A 193 4.21 -3.51 6.81
CA VAL A 193 3.99 -3.05 5.43
C VAL A 193 4.16 -4.24 4.50
N GLN A 194 3.13 -4.56 3.71
CA GLN A 194 3.26 -5.54 2.64
C GLN A 194 3.69 -4.83 1.35
N PRO A 195 4.92 -5.06 0.87
CA PRO A 195 5.39 -4.39 -0.33
C PRO A 195 4.64 -4.92 -1.55
N VAL A 196 4.10 -4.03 -2.38
CA VAL A 196 3.56 -4.43 -3.69
C VAL A 196 4.72 -4.58 -4.65
N GLY A 197 4.98 -5.80 -5.10
CA GLY A 197 6.02 -6.04 -6.11
C GLY A 197 5.69 -5.37 -7.45
N VAL A 198 4.50 -5.62 -8.01
CA VAL A 198 4.10 -5.07 -9.32
C VAL A 198 2.66 -4.59 -9.27
N VAL A 199 2.45 -3.30 -9.55
CA VAL A 199 1.13 -2.69 -9.67
C VAL A 199 0.51 -3.06 -11.02
N TRP A 200 -0.33 -4.10 -11.03
CA TRP A 200 -1.03 -4.57 -12.23
C TRP A 200 -2.30 -3.77 -12.56
N SER A 201 -2.94 -3.16 -11.55
CA SER A 201 -4.22 -2.47 -11.73
C SER A 201 -4.12 -1.26 -12.67
N MET A 202 -4.87 -1.29 -13.77
CA MET A 202 -4.98 -0.13 -14.66
C MET A 202 -5.74 1.03 -14.02
N HIS A 203 -6.66 0.77 -13.06
CA HIS A 203 -7.30 1.85 -12.31
C HIS A 203 -6.24 2.68 -11.58
N LYS A 204 -5.30 2.00 -10.92
CA LYS A 204 -4.17 2.63 -10.26
C LYS A 204 -3.26 3.38 -11.23
N LYS A 205 -2.93 2.79 -12.39
CA LYS A 205 -2.09 3.47 -13.40
C LYS A 205 -2.71 4.78 -13.93
N LYS A 206 -4.03 4.84 -14.04
CA LYS A 206 -4.76 6.05 -14.48
C LYS A 206 -5.01 7.05 -13.35
N ASN A 207 -5.23 6.57 -12.14
CA ASN A 207 -5.57 7.39 -10.97
C ASN A 207 -4.52 7.23 -9.86
N PRO A 208 -3.26 7.65 -10.09
CA PRO A 208 -2.15 7.36 -9.19
C PRO A 208 -2.30 7.99 -7.81
N LEU A 209 -3.06 9.09 -7.68
CA LEU A 209 -3.28 9.75 -6.39
C LEU A 209 -4.55 9.28 -5.66
N ARG A 210 -5.53 8.70 -6.38
CA ARG A 210 -6.82 8.31 -5.79
C ARG A 210 -6.84 6.86 -5.32
N VAL A 211 -6.14 5.99 -6.04
CA VAL A 211 -6.09 4.55 -5.74
C VAL A 211 -4.78 4.30 -5.03
N LEU A 212 -4.79 3.70 -3.84
CA LEU A 212 -3.56 3.27 -3.18
C LEU A 212 -3.09 1.93 -3.78
N SER A 213 -1.79 1.66 -3.69
CA SER A 213 -1.25 0.33 -3.96
C SER A 213 -0.34 -0.10 -2.84
N GLY A 214 -0.73 -1.15 -2.12
CA GLY A 214 -0.06 -1.60 -0.92
C GLY A 214 -1.06 -1.84 0.18
N GLU A 215 -0.77 -2.86 0.96
CA GLU A 215 -1.59 -3.32 2.05
C GLU A 215 -0.78 -3.21 3.34
N LEU A 216 -1.44 -2.76 4.41
CA LEU A 216 -0.86 -2.75 5.74
C LEU A 216 -1.51 -3.88 6.53
N VAL A 217 -0.69 -4.65 7.23
CA VAL A 217 -1.16 -5.70 8.13
C VAL A 217 -1.08 -5.16 9.55
N LEU A 218 -2.23 -4.77 10.11
CA LEU A 218 -2.33 -4.33 11.49
C LEU A 218 -2.39 -5.56 12.39
N ASN A 219 -1.50 -5.62 13.37
CA ASN A 219 -1.46 -6.72 14.32
C ASN A 219 -2.03 -6.27 15.65
N PHE A 220 -2.96 -7.06 16.16
CA PHE A 220 -3.64 -6.85 17.42
C PHE A 220 -3.47 -8.04 18.35
N ARG A 221 -3.53 -7.78 19.65
CA ARG A 221 -3.53 -8.82 20.68
C ARG A 221 -4.78 -8.69 21.56
N LYS A 222 -5.47 -9.81 21.78
CA LYS A 222 -6.65 -9.84 22.66
C LYS A 222 -6.23 -9.65 24.11
N LEU A 223 -6.81 -8.65 24.79
CA LEU A 223 -6.62 -8.42 26.22
C LEU A 223 -7.70 -9.12 27.06
N ALA A 224 -7.42 -9.32 28.34
CA ALA A 224 -8.41 -9.85 29.30
C ALA A 224 -9.53 -8.85 29.61
N SER A 225 -9.26 -7.56 29.41
CA SER A 225 -10.20 -6.46 29.64
C SER A 225 -10.07 -5.44 28.52
N VAL A 226 -11.16 -4.73 28.21
CA VAL A 226 -11.15 -3.69 27.18
C VAL A 226 -10.07 -2.64 27.49
N PRO A 227 -9.13 -2.38 26.54
CA PRO A 227 -8.07 -1.42 26.76
C PRO A 227 -8.65 -0.01 26.98
N ARG A 228 -8.18 0.66 28.04
CA ARG A 228 -8.44 2.09 28.23
C ARG A 228 -7.83 2.85 27.06
N ARG A 229 -8.53 3.88 26.58
CA ARG A 229 -7.98 4.81 25.60
C ARG A 229 -6.66 5.35 26.16
N ARG A 230 -5.55 5.14 25.43
CA ARG A 230 -4.24 5.66 25.85
C ARG A 230 -4.41 7.16 26.12
N SER A 231 -3.99 7.61 27.30
CA SER A 231 -3.95 9.04 27.60
C SER A 231 -3.14 9.72 26.51
N ARG A 232 -3.70 10.80 25.92
CA ARG A 232 -2.96 11.62 24.94
C ARG A 232 -1.59 11.90 25.53
N PRO A 233 -0.49 11.52 24.86
CA PRO A 233 0.80 12.04 25.28
C PRO A 233 0.68 13.56 25.29
N ASN A 234 1.29 14.24 26.27
CA ASN A 234 1.50 15.69 26.17
C ASN A 234 2.47 15.94 25.02
N LEU A 235 1.98 15.79 23.78
CA LEU A 235 2.70 16.11 22.58
C LEU A 235 2.76 17.63 22.53
N ARG A 236 3.99 18.15 22.55
CA ARG A 236 4.26 19.57 22.35
C ARG A 236 3.94 20.04 20.91
N ARG A 237 3.51 19.15 20.01
CA ARG A 237 3.31 19.38 18.58
C ARG A 237 1.99 18.79 18.11
N ASP A 238 1.34 19.49 17.18
CA ASP A 238 0.12 19.08 16.49
C ASP A 238 0.35 17.85 15.60
N ALA A 239 -0.70 17.03 15.40
CA ALA A 239 -0.63 15.86 14.51
C ALA A 239 -0.17 16.23 13.09
N GLY A 240 -0.58 17.39 12.56
CA GLY A 240 -0.16 17.88 11.24
C GLY A 240 1.35 18.09 11.15
N ASP A 241 1.95 18.74 12.15
CA ASP A 241 3.41 18.93 12.20
C ASP A 241 4.15 17.59 12.24
N TYR A 242 3.63 16.61 12.98
CA TYR A 242 4.23 15.28 13.02
C TYR A 242 4.15 14.56 11.65
N VAL A 243 3.01 14.68 10.95
CA VAL A 243 2.86 14.12 9.59
C VAL A 243 3.81 14.81 8.61
N ARG A 244 3.89 16.14 8.64
CA ARG A 244 4.82 16.90 7.78
C ARG A 244 6.27 16.50 8.04
N GLU A 245 6.71 16.40 9.29
CA GLU A 245 8.06 15.95 9.63
C GLU A 245 8.35 14.52 9.11
N CYS A 246 7.38 13.61 9.21
CA CYS A 246 7.52 12.26 8.66
C CYS A 246 7.68 12.26 7.14
N CYS A 247 6.87 13.09 6.45
CA CYS A 247 6.92 13.22 5.00
C CYS A 247 8.23 13.86 4.53
N GLU A 248 8.68 14.94 5.19
CA GLU A 248 9.97 15.59 4.90
C GLU A 248 11.13 14.59 5.00
N LYS A 249 11.20 13.82 6.10
CA LYS A 249 12.24 12.79 6.29
C LYS A 249 12.20 11.71 5.22
N ALA A 250 11.00 11.24 4.87
CA ALA A 250 10.83 10.21 3.85
C ALA A 250 11.26 10.70 2.46
N ILE A 251 10.81 11.90 2.07
CA ILE A 251 11.14 12.54 0.80
C ILE A 251 12.64 12.80 0.69
N VAL A 252 13.26 13.35 1.73
CA VAL A 252 14.71 13.65 1.72
C VAL A 252 15.54 12.38 1.63
N SER A 253 15.22 11.36 2.43
CA SER A 253 15.97 10.10 2.45
C SER A 253 15.91 9.36 1.10
N ALA A 254 14.70 9.25 0.53
CA ALA A 254 14.44 8.51 -0.71
C ALA A 254 14.66 9.34 -2.00
N VAL A 255 14.91 10.65 -1.88
CA VAL A 255 14.96 11.60 -3.00
C VAL A 255 13.66 11.58 -3.80
N GLY A 256 12.60 11.93 -3.07
CA GLY A 256 11.22 11.88 -3.53
C GLY A 256 10.53 10.57 -3.15
N ALA A 257 9.25 10.64 -2.82
CA ALA A 257 8.46 9.51 -2.34
C ALA A 257 7.14 9.39 -3.11
N SER A 258 6.67 8.18 -3.39
CA SER A 258 5.30 8.00 -3.90
C SER A 258 4.27 8.29 -2.81
N THR A 259 3.01 8.50 -3.19
CA THR A 259 1.92 8.66 -2.21
C THR A 259 1.81 7.43 -1.31
N GLU A 260 2.05 6.24 -1.85
CA GLU A 260 2.03 4.97 -1.12
C GLU A 260 3.15 4.90 -0.09
N ASP A 261 4.38 5.26 -0.48
CA ASP A 261 5.51 5.27 0.44
C ASP A 261 5.21 6.16 1.64
N LEU A 262 4.63 7.34 1.39
CA LEU A 262 4.23 8.26 2.45
C LEU A 262 3.10 7.69 3.29
N HIS A 263 2.10 7.05 2.69
CA HIS A 263 1.01 6.40 3.41
C HIS A 263 1.51 5.27 4.34
N HIS A 264 2.40 4.41 3.83
CA HIS A 264 3.02 3.31 4.56
C HIS A 264 3.94 3.79 5.70
N ILE A 265 4.44 5.02 5.64
CA ILE A 265 5.25 5.61 6.71
C ILE A 265 4.37 6.34 7.73
N VAL A 266 3.42 7.14 7.25
CA VAL A 266 2.62 8.05 8.08
C VAL A 266 1.59 7.28 8.91
N ILE A 267 0.82 6.38 8.31
CA ILE A 267 -0.28 5.70 9.01
C ILE A 267 0.23 4.86 10.19
N PRO A 268 1.24 3.98 10.06
CA PRO A 268 1.78 3.25 11.20
C PRO A 268 2.28 4.17 12.32
N LYS A 269 2.96 5.26 11.95
CA LYS A 269 3.47 6.24 12.93
C LYS A 269 2.37 7.00 13.65
N LEU A 270 1.28 7.33 12.97
CA LEU A 270 0.11 7.94 13.60
C LEU A 270 -0.57 6.97 14.57
N LEU A 271 -0.70 5.70 14.20
CA LEU A 271 -1.25 4.65 15.07
C LEU A 271 -0.39 4.43 16.31
N GLU A 272 0.93 4.30 16.15
CA GLU A 272 1.90 4.13 17.25
C GLU A 272 1.87 5.30 18.24
N LYS A 273 1.67 6.52 17.75
CA LYS A 273 1.58 7.74 18.58
C LYS A 273 0.17 8.02 19.11
N GLY A 274 -0.86 7.30 18.66
CA GLY A 274 -2.25 7.59 18.98
C GLY A 274 -2.75 8.93 18.42
N LEU A 275 -2.15 9.40 17.33
CA LEU A 275 -2.42 10.69 16.68
C LEU A 275 -3.38 10.58 15.49
N LEU A 276 -3.75 9.37 15.07
CA LEU A 276 -4.56 9.15 13.88
C LEU A 276 -5.90 9.89 13.93
N ALA A 277 -6.64 9.80 15.04
CA ALA A 277 -7.92 10.49 15.21
C ALA A 277 -7.82 12.02 15.10
N GLU A 278 -6.74 12.61 15.64
CA GLU A 278 -6.49 14.05 15.56
C GLU A 278 -6.16 14.48 14.13
N PHE A 279 -5.35 13.68 13.43
CA PHE A 279 -5.06 13.91 12.03
C PHE A 279 -6.32 13.81 11.16
N THR A 280 -7.14 12.77 11.35
CA THR A 280 -8.40 12.56 10.61
C THR A 280 -9.34 13.75 10.73
N GLN A 281 -9.49 14.32 11.92
CA GLN A 281 -10.34 15.50 12.15
C GLN A 281 -9.86 16.73 11.38
N SER A 282 -8.55 16.89 11.23
CA SER A 282 -7.94 18.02 10.53
C SER A 282 -7.90 17.81 9.01
N CYS A 283 -7.57 16.60 8.57
CA CYS A 283 -7.48 16.23 7.17
C CYS A 283 -7.66 14.71 7.03
N PRO A 284 -8.84 14.23 6.58
CA PRO A 284 -9.12 12.81 6.47
C PRO A 284 -8.33 12.12 5.35
N ASP A 285 -7.47 12.84 4.62
CA ASP A 285 -6.90 12.38 3.37
C ASP A 285 -5.49 12.93 3.17
N LEU A 286 -4.53 12.06 2.87
CA LEU A 286 -3.13 12.44 2.84
C LEU A 286 -2.75 13.36 1.67
N PRO A 287 -3.17 13.14 0.40
CA PRO A 287 -2.74 13.99 -0.71
C PRO A 287 -3.14 15.47 -0.57
N PRO A 288 -4.38 15.85 -0.20
CA PRO A 288 -4.70 17.26 0.08
C PRO A 288 -3.81 17.88 1.16
N PHE A 289 -3.42 17.12 2.19
CA PHE A 289 -2.45 17.56 3.18
C PHE A 289 -1.05 17.79 2.55
N LEU A 290 -0.58 16.86 1.71
CA LEU A 290 0.71 16.95 1.05
C LEU A 290 0.80 18.15 0.09
N GLU A 291 -0.26 18.44 -0.65
CA GLU A 291 -0.34 19.58 -1.58
C GLU A 291 -0.13 20.94 -0.90
N ARG A 292 -0.32 21.03 0.42
CA ARG A 292 -0.08 22.27 1.17
C ARG A 292 1.42 22.57 1.30
N PHE A 293 2.27 21.55 1.45
CA PHE A 293 3.68 21.70 1.85
C PHE A 293 4.69 21.14 0.84
N PHE A 294 4.25 20.27 -0.06
CA PHE A 294 5.08 19.56 -1.02
C PHE A 294 4.62 19.80 -2.44
N GLU A 295 5.44 19.40 -3.40
CA GLU A 295 5.12 19.44 -4.83
C GLU A 295 5.06 18.02 -5.40
N PHE A 296 4.04 17.72 -6.18
CA PHE A 296 3.91 16.42 -6.84
C PHE A 296 4.40 16.52 -8.29
N ASP A 297 5.55 15.90 -8.56
CA ASP A 297 6.07 15.77 -9.91
C ASP A 297 5.28 14.68 -10.67
N ARG A 298 4.52 15.11 -11.67
CA ARG A 298 3.68 14.22 -12.50
C ARG A 298 4.49 13.28 -13.38
N SER A 299 5.72 13.65 -13.73
CA SER A 299 6.58 12.85 -14.61
C SER A 299 7.16 11.64 -13.87
N SER A 300 7.73 11.87 -12.69
CA SER A 300 8.26 10.80 -11.83
C SER A 300 7.21 10.15 -10.93
N ARG A 301 6.02 10.77 -10.79
CA ARG A 301 4.93 10.39 -9.88
C ARG A 301 5.37 10.35 -8.42
N ARG A 302 6.20 11.31 -8.02
CA ARG A 302 6.76 11.41 -6.67
C ARG A 302 6.54 12.80 -6.09
N TRP A 303 6.33 12.83 -4.78
CA TRP A 303 6.33 14.04 -3.96
C TRP A 303 7.76 14.50 -3.73
N GLN A 304 7.97 15.81 -3.83
CA GLN A 304 9.24 16.51 -3.65
C GLN A 304 9.06 17.67 -2.67
N LEU A 305 10.16 18.13 -2.08
CA LEU A 305 10.18 19.38 -1.33
C LEU A 305 9.85 20.54 -2.28
N ARG A 306 8.97 21.44 -1.85
CA ARG A 306 8.68 22.69 -2.57
C ARG A 306 9.84 23.67 -2.39
N ALA A 307 10.20 24.37 -3.46
CA ALA A 307 11.23 25.41 -3.39
C ALA A 307 10.84 26.52 -2.39
N GLY A 308 11.77 26.89 -1.51
CA GLY A 308 11.58 27.95 -0.52
C GLY A 308 10.80 27.58 0.74
N GLU A 309 10.27 26.36 0.85
CA GLU A 309 9.64 25.88 2.09
C GLU A 309 10.69 25.55 3.16
N THR A 310 10.48 26.05 4.38
CA THR A 310 11.34 25.73 5.52
C THR A 310 10.97 24.37 6.09
N LEU A 311 11.95 23.49 6.26
CA LEU A 311 11.75 22.18 6.87
C LEU A 311 11.50 22.31 8.38
N ILE A 312 10.46 21.65 8.88
CA ILE A 312 10.18 21.59 10.32
C ILE A 312 10.87 20.40 10.99
N GLY A 313 11.15 19.35 10.21
CA GLY A 313 11.83 18.15 10.64
C GLY A 313 13.29 18.44 10.93
N ARG A 314 13.78 17.87 12.04
CA ARG A 314 15.22 17.89 12.36
C ARG A 314 15.95 16.89 11.45
N ILE A 315 16.23 17.29 10.22
CA ILE A 315 16.95 16.50 9.23
C ILE A 315 18.40 16.99 9.16
N PRO A 316 19.41 16.09 9.20
CA PRO A 316 20.80 16.49 9.07
C PRO A 316 21.05 17.28 7.77
N GLN A 317 21.72 18.42 7.86
CA GLN A 317 22.03 19.29 6.71
C GLN A 317 22.75 18.55 5.57
N LYS A 318 23.55 17.54 5.90
CA LYS A 318 24.20 16.65 4.91
C LYS A 318 23.18 15.86 4.06
N GLU A 319 22.08 15.40 4.66
CA GLU A 319 21.03 14.65 3.94
C GLU A 319 20.19 15.58 3.08
N VAL A 320 19.85 16.75 3.59
CA VAL A 320 19.16 17.81 2.82
C VAL A 320 20.01 18.22 1.61
N ALA A 321 21.31 18.42 1.81
CA ALA A 321 22.23 18.70 0.71
C ALA A 321 22.31 17.54 -0.31
N ARG A 322 22.38 16.29 0.17
CA ARG A 322 22.34 15.11 -0.71
C ARG A 322 21.06 15.07 -1.56
N TYR A 323 19.91 15.38 -0.97
CA TYR A 323 18.63 15.46 -1.67
C TYR A 323 18.66 16.47 -2.82
N HIS A 324 19.03 17.73 -2.53
CA HIS A 324 19.05 18.78 -3.54
C HIS A 324 20.05 18.49 -4.66
N LEU A 325 21.23 17.99 -4.32
CA LEU A 325 22.23 17.58 -5.32
C LEU A 325 21.66 16.51 -6.26
N LEU A 326 20.93 15.54 -5.72
CA LEU A 326 20.36 14.45 -6.51
C LEU A 326 19.18 14.88 -7.38
N CYS A 327 18.33 15.80 -6.91
CA CYS A 327 17.29 16.40 -7.74
C CYS A 327 17.91 17.17 -8.91
N PHE A 328 18.91 18.02 -8.62
CA PHE A 328 19.60 18.81 -9.65
C PHE A 328 20.28 17.93 -10.72
N LEU A 329 20.95 16.85 -10.30
CA LEU A 329 21.56 15.88 -11.21
C LEU A 329 20.52 15.16 -12.10
N ARG A 330 19.30 14.92 -11.60
CA ARG A 330 18.21 14.28 -12.38
C ARG A 330 17.63 15.25 -13.42
N GLU A 331 17.43 16.51 -13.07
CA GLU A 331 16.93 17.54 -13.99
C GLU A 331 17.88 17.74 -15.16
N SER A 332 19.19 17.86 -14.91
CA SER A 332 20.17 18.04 -15.99
C SER A 332 20.32 16.84 -16.92
N GLN A 333 19.96 15.63 -16.46
CA GLN A 333 19.86 14.45 -17.35
C GLN A 333 18.70 14.56 -18.32
N HIS A 334 17.56 15.13 -17.87
CA HIS A 334 16.42 15.38 -18.74
C HIS A 334 16.82 16.34 -19.87
N ASP A 335 17.59 17.37 -19.53
CA ASP A 335 18.10 18.36 -20.49
C ASP A 335 19.30 17.89 -21.31
N ARG A 336 19.80 16.66 -21.07
CA ARG A 336 21.00 16.07 -21.69
C ARG A 336 22.26 16.95 -21.59
N LYS A 337 22.37 17.78 -20.55
CA LYS A 337 23.52 18.67 -20.32
C LYS A 337 24.45 18.08 -19.26
N PRO A 338 25.76 17.94 -19.55
CA PRO A 338 26.75 17.61 -18.51
C PRO A 338 26.91 18.82 -17.57
N LEU A 339 26.85 18.57 -16.26
CA LEU A 339 27.00 19.59 -15.22
C LEU A 339 28.48 19.79 -14.83
N THR A 340 28.85 21.05 -14.59
CA THR A 340 30.18 21.47 -14.12
C THR A 340 30.20 21.66 -12.59
N GLU A 341 31.39 21.59 -11.95
CA GLU A 341 31.53 21.85 -10.50
C GLU A 341 31.06 23.28 -10.15
N SER A 342 31.30 24.25 -11.04
CA SER A 342 30.87 25.64 -10.85
C SER A 342 29.35 25.76 -10.80
N GLU A 343 28.62 25.08 -11.68
CA GLU A 343 27.14 25.09 -11.68
C GLU A 343 26.57 24.45 -10.41
N VAL A 344 27.17 23.35 -9.95
CA VAL A 344 26.77 22.72 -8.68
C VAL A 344 27.02 23.67 -7.50
N LEU A 345 28.18 24.33 -7.45
CA LEU A 345 28.48 25.29 -6.38
C LEU A 345 27.53 26.50 -6.41
N GLN A 346 27.23 27.04 -7.59
CA GLN A 346 26.24 28.13 -7.76
C GLN A 346 24.85 27.71 -7.29
N HIS A 347 24.41 26.50 -7.63
CA HIS A 347 23.13 25.96 -7.15
C HIS A 347 23.09 25.89 -5.61
N PHE A 348 24.16 25.43 -4.98
CA PHE A 348 24.24 25.38 -3.52
C PHE A 348 24.39 26.74 -2.85
N ASP A 349 24.98 27.73 -3.52
CA ASP A 349 25.01 29.10 -3.01
C ASP A 349 23.59 29.71 -2.98
N LEU A 350 22.74 29.43 -3.99
CA LEU A 350 21.32 29.80 -3.96
C LEU A 350 20.54 29.09 -2.85
N LEU A 351 20.85 27.81 -2.58
CA LEU A 351 20.19 27.06 -1.51
C LEU A 351 20.60 27.52 -0.10
N ARG A 352 21.76 28.16 0.06
CA ARG A 352 22.16 28.76 1.35
C ARG A 352 21.22 29.88 1.76
N GLU A 353 20.71 30.66 0.81
CA GLU A 353 19.72 31.72 1.05
C GLU A 353 18.40 31.14 1.61
N HIS A 354 18.15 29.85 1.35
CA HIS A 354 16.97 29.11 1.79
C HIS A 354 17.26 28.16 2.97
N GLY A 355 18.38 28.36 3.67
CA GLY A 355 18.68 27.66 4.94
C GLY A 355 19.41 26.31 4.80
N VAL A 356 19.85 25.92 3.60
CA VAL A 356 20.69 24.73 3.39
C VAL A 356 22.16 25.11 3.52
N ASN A 357 22.73 24.93 4.72
CA ASN A 357 24.09 25.39 5.01
C ASN A 357 25.07 24.21 5.13
N VAL A 358 25.80 23.94 4.05
CA VAL A 358 26.86 22.92 3.98
C VAL A 358 28.16 23.52 3.47
N GLY A 359 29.26 23.16 4.14
CA GLY A 359 30.61 23.55 3.74
C GLY A 359 31.06 22.84 2.45
N LYS A 360 31.96 23.50 1.70
CA LYS A 360 32.51 22.97 0.43
C LYS A 360 33.12 21.55 0.56
N LYS A 361 33.74 21.25 1.71
CA LYS A 361 34.31 19.92 2.01
C LYS A 361 33.24 18.82 2.04
N THR A 362 32.07 19.10 2.63
CA THR A 362 30.95 18.16 2.72
C THR A 362 30.33 17.92 1.34
N LEU A 363 30.15 18.97 0.56
CA LEU A 363 29.67 18.90 -0.83
C LEU A 363 30.58 18.04 -1.71
N ARG A 364 31.89 18.26 -1.64
CA ARG A 364 32.88 17.43 -2.33
C ARG A 364 32.84 15.98 -1.87
N GLY A 365 32.65 15.74 -0.58
CA GLY A 365 32.46 14.40 -0.03
C GLY A 365 31.23 13.68 -0.59
N LEU A 366 30.10 14.40 -0.74
CA LEU A 366 28.88 13.85 -1.35
C LEU A 366 29.07 13.50 -2.83
N LEU A 367 29.75 14.35 -3.61
CA LEU A 367 30.05 14.08 -5.01
C LEU A 367 30.92 12.82 -5.20
N ARG A 368 31.79 12.53 -4.23
CA ARG A 368 32.66 11.34 -4.20
C ARG A 368 31.96 10.07 -3.71
N ASP A 369 30.78 10.17 -3.10
CA ASP A 369 30.08 9.02 -2.50
C ASP A 369 29.50 8.08 -3.58
N SER A 370 30.09 6.90 -3.73
CA SER A 370 29.72 5.88 -4.72
C SER A 370 28.31 5.29 -4.52
N SER A 371 27.69 5.49 -3.35
CA SER A 371 26.37 4.95 -3.00
C SER A 371 25.19 5.75 -3.54
N ILE A 372 25.44 6.92 -4.14
CA ILE A 372 24.42 7.74 -4.80
C ILE A 372 23.89 6.97 -6.03
N PRO A 373 22.65 6.41 -5.98
CA PRO A 373 22.12 5.63 -7.09
C PRO A 373 21.73 6.61 -8.20
N ILE A 374 22.45 6.54 -9.30
CA ILE A 374 21.98 7.11 -10.55
C ILE A 374 21.27 5.97 -11.27
N ASP A 375 19.99 6.16 -11.55
CA ASP A 375 19.07 5.10 -11.94
C ASP A 375 19.64 4.24 -13.09
N ARG A 376 19.38 2.92 -13.03
CA ARG A 376 19.93 1.97 -14.00
C ARG A 376 19.13 2.07 -15.32
N GLN A 377 19.52 3.02 -16.20
CA GLN A 377 19.52 3.03 -17.69
C GLN A 377 19.16 4.42 -18.30
N PRO A 378 19.68 4.83 -19.49
CA PRO A 378 20.91 4.46 -20.19
C PRO A 378 22.01 5.55 -20.11
N GLN A 379 23.27 5.09 -20.00
CA GLN A 379 24.59 5.71 -20.27
C GLN A 379 24.95 7.17 -19.88
N GLY A 380 24.03 8.12 -19.72
CA GLY A 380 24.36 9.54 -19.45
C GLY A 380 24.84 9.83 -18.03
N THR A 381 24.48 8.97 -17.08
CA THR A 381 24.72 9.14 -15.64
C THR A 381 26.20 9.01 -15.24
N LYS A 382 26.95 8.14 -15.94
CA LYS A 382 28.40 8.02 -15.75
C LYS A 382 29.15 9.25 -16.26
N ALA A 383 28.73 9.83 -17.39
CA ALA A 383 29.46 10.93 -18.04
C ALA A 383 29.51 12.20 -17.17
N SER A 384 28.38 12.66 -16.62
CA SER A 384 28.36 13.87 -15.78
C SER A 384 29.13 13.70 -14.47
N ARG A 385 29.09 12.50 -13.87
CA ARG A 385 29.85 12.20 -12.65
C ARG A 385 31.35 12.06 -12.92
N GLN A 386 31.71 11.41 -14.03
CA GLN A 386 33.10 11.20 -14.43
C GLN A 386 33.75 12.53 -14.84
N ALA A 387 33.00 13.43 -15.48
CA ALA A 387 33.41 14.83 -15.69
C ALA A 387 33.65 15.55 -14.35
N LEU A 388 32.70 15.48 -13.39
CA LEU A 388 32.87 16.11 -12.08
C LEU A 388 34.05 15.53 -11.26
N LEU A 389 34.38 14.25 -11.43
CA LEU A 389 35.54 13.62 -10.78
C LEU A 389 36.86 13.98 -11.47
N SER A 390 36.88 14.13 -12.80
CA SER A 390 38.09 14.48 -13.58
C SER A 390 38.52 15.95 -13.47
N PHE A 391 37.68 16.82 -12.92
CA PHE A 391 38.05 18.21 -12.61
C PHE A 391 38.65 18.39 -11.20
N SER A 392 38.74 17.31 -10.41
CA SER A 392 39.16 17.35 -9.00
C SER A 392 40.56 16.79 -8.71
N GLU A 393 41.31 16.45 -9.76
CA GLU A 393 42.78 16.37 -9.76
C GLU A 393 43.32 17.70 -10.30
#